data_AF-D3B603-F1
#
_entry.id   AF-D3B603-F1
#
_cell.length_a   1.000
_cell.length_b   1.000
_cell.length_c   1.000
_cell.angle_alpha   90.00
_cell.angle_beta   90.00
_cell.angle_gamma   90.00
#
_symmetry.space_group_name_H-M   'P 1'
#
loop_
_entity.id
_entity.type
_entity.pdbx_description
1 polymer ?
#
loop_
_entity_poly.entity_id
_entity_poly.type
_entity_poly.pdbx_seq_one_letter_code
_entity_poly.pdbx_strand_id
1 'polypeptide(L)'
;MNNSNNNNFCGSHNRCTDFICYDCNVLMCAACASQHSRHNFEHIDNIKSYINNITVDTTTTTNSDNDNSNSTFSGLRDIQSSIKSTFDTLKSKVKEYEQLQQTENEISSKFKELHDFLVVEEHKLKAPIIDGKTQLEQQIDKQIIVMKSLNSINNRITNTQPNDKNLDQADSQSSSSISPDIVESYQISTIITSISQSSNHNEFIQNNKNTVFYLDDSNKLNRLDKDDSSILNILLENNSIIKLNSVSERDQQLRSQQYKLIVKNEQINLIKNQIQSSIKLELLNQPYIFSTDMNGKISIINIKDPNNIHFEQIKIEMTYSFPPYNSNVNVGDFIYMFGGAKSRHSIFTKYSVRNRSLETNEMRGVDKCAYISACYDGLDHIYLFDGYKTPKANIYRYNINSSTFEKYSTINLDGTCHHFTFFFKDFIYVFTPAIQKILKFDINNKSTIDLPIGVPKYTSRGVCTDGNGNIYVQSELGLHRINIETNEIKIFDNSKINTSYKHHNLIYHSIDDQSYIYSLLGKDRNFIFSIENGTWEKILQDDQSDRSECASTLYRL
;
A
#
# COMPACT_ATOMS: atom_id res chain seq x y z
N MET A 1 -2.40 65.01 17.27
CA MET A 1 -3.42 64.26 18.03
C MET A 1 -3.19 62.78 17.78
N ASN A 2 -2.46 62.10 18.68
CA ASN A 2 -2.44 60.63 18.77
C ASN A 2 -2.70 60.30 20.23
N ASN A 3 -3.98 60.05 20.52
CA ASN A 3 -4.48 59.66 21.83
C ASN A 3 -4.26 58.14 21.96
N SER A 4 -3.02 57.71 22.18
CA SER A 4 -2.72 56.33 22.55
C SER A 4 -3.07 56.19 24.04
N ASN A 5 -4.32 55.81 24.29
CA ASN A 5 -4.87 55.47 25.59
C ASN A 5 -3.88 54.65 26.42
N ASN A 6 -3.48 55.25 27.56
CA ASN A 6 -2.79 54.59 28.67
C ASN A 6 -3.69 53.51 29.29
N ASN A 7 -3.85 52.36 28.65
CA ASN A 7 -4.61 51.23 29.19
C ASN A 7 -3.73 50.26 30.01
N ASN A 8 -2.78 50.78 30.77
CA ASN A 8 -2.03 49.99 31.77
C ASN A 8 -2.62 50.12 33.17
N PHE A 9 -3.91 50.47 33.28
CA PHE A 9 -4.58 50.54 34.57
C PHE A 9 -5.47 49.32 34.78
N CYS A 10 -5.33 48.69 35.94
CA CYS A 10 -6.19 47.61 36.39
C CYS A 10 -7.65 48.12 36.48
N GLY A 11 -8.57 47.52 35.72
CA GLY A 11 -9.96 47.97 35.65
C GLY A 11 -10.71 47.97 37.00
N SER A 12 -10.30 47.12 37.94
CA SER A 12 -10.93 47.02 39.27
C SER A 12 -10.39 48.03 40.28
N HIS A 13 -9.13 48.44 40.13
CA HIS A 13 -8.43 49.24 41.15
C HIS A 13 -7.95 50.60 40.64
N ASN A 14 -8.04 50.85 39.32
CA ASN A 14 -7.52 52.03 38.63
C ASN A 14 -6.04 52.33 38.97
N ARG A 15 -5.21 51.30 39.03
CA ARG A 15 -3.76 51.36 39.36
C ARG A 15 -2.92 50.77 38.24
N CYS A 16 -1.67 51.23 38.10
CA CYS A 16 -0.73 50.69 37.13
C CYS A 16 -0.61 49.16 37.27
N THR A 17 -0.64 48.46 36.14
CA THR A 17 -0.43 47.02 36.06
C THR A 17 1.05 46.74 35.89
N ASP A 18 1.73 46.47 36.99
CA ASP A 18 3.18 46.23 37.01
C ASP A 18 3.54 44.73 37.08
N PHE A 19 2.54 43.84 37.14
CA PHE A 19 2.74 42.39 37.21
C PHE A 19 2.03 41.67 36.07
N ILE A 20 2.54 40.50 35.67
CA ILE A 20 1.83 39.55 34.81
C ILE A 20 1.69 38.21 35.55
N CYS A 21 0.47 37.69 35.61
CA CYS A 21 0.23 36.32 36.10
C CYS A 21 0.27 35.35 34.92
N TYR A 22 1.18 34.39 34.95
CA TYR A 22 1.36 33.41 33.88
C TYR A 22 0.23 32.38 33.84
N ASP A 23 -0.30 31.99 35.01
CA ASP A 23 -1.38 30.99 35.09
C ASP A 23 -2.72 31.53 34.58
N CYS A 24 -3.00 32.81 34.83
CA CYS A 24 -4.24 33.45 34.40
C CYS A 24 -4.10 34.22 33.08
N ASN A 25 -2.86 34.45 32.63
CA ASN A 25 -2.54 35.28 31.47
C ASN A 25 -3.18 36.70 31.55
N VAL A 26 -3.06 37.36 32.69
CA VAL A 26 -3.60 38.71 32.95
C VAL A 26 -2.56 39.65 33.52
N LEU A 27 -2.64 40.93 33.12
CA LEU A 27 -1.88 42.02 33.71
C LEU A 27 -2.54 42.47 35.02
N MET A 28 -1.75 42.66 36.06
CA MET A 28 -2.22 42.90 37.42
C MET A 28 -1.51 44.09 38.04
N CYS A 29 -2.23 44.86 38.85
CA CYS A 29 -1.62 45.81 39.77
C CYS A 29 -1.24 45.11 41.09
N ALA A 30 -0.46 45.78 41.95
CA ALA A 30 -0.04 45.23 43.24
C ALA A 30 -1.22 44.78 44.15
N ALA A 31 -2.41 45.38 44.02
CA ALA A 31 -3.58 44.98 44.80
C ALA A 31 -4.13 43.61 44.35
N CYS A 32 -4.14 43.35 43.04
CA CYS A 32 -4.57 42.07 42.46
C CYS A 32 -3.59 40.92 42.77
N ALA A 33 -2.31 41.21 42.98
CA ALA A 33 -1.29 40.18 43.26
C ALA A 33 -1.66 39.29 44.46
N SER A 34 -2.29 39.85 45.49
CA SER A 34 -2.75 39.09 46.68
C SER A 34 -3.78 38.00 46.33
N GLN A 35 -4.66 38.27 45.37
CA GLN A 35 -5.67 37.32 44.87
C GLN A 35 -5.05 36.22 43.99
N HIS A 36 -3.83 36.44 43.49
CA HIS A 36 -3.04 35.52 42.68
C HIS A 36 -1.85 34.94 43.47
N SER A 37 -1.90 34.97 44.80
CA SER A 37 -0.80 34.51 45.67
C SER A 37 -0.44 33.02 45.51
N ARG A 38 -1.31 32.22 44.89
CA ARG A 38 -1.05 30.81 44.55
C ARG A 38 -0.64 30.60 43.08
N HIS A 39 -0.58 31.67 42.30
CA HIS A 39 -0.20 31.63 40.90
C HIS A 39 1.22 32.13 40.72
N ASN A 40 1.86 31.73 39.63
CA ASN A 40 3.13 32.25 39.20
C ASN A 40 2.92 33.62 38.53
N PHE A 41 3.55 34.66 39.07
CA PHE A 41 3.51 36.00 38.51
C PHE A 41 4.84 36.73 38.70
N GLU A 42 5.15 37.63 37.78
CA GLU A 42 6.43 38.35 37.74
C GLU A 42 6.19 39.85 37.58
N HIS A 43 7.06 40.67 38.18
CA HIS A 43 7.03 42.12 38.03
C HIS A 43 7.69 42.54 36.71
N ILE A 44 7.16 43.58 36.07
CA ILE A 44 7.63 44.06 34.77
C ILE A 44 9.08 44.52 34.80
N ASP A 45 9.54 45.09 35.91
CA ASP A 45 10.93 45.53 36.01
C ASP A 45 11.90 44.34 36.15
N ASN A 46 11.47 43.23 36.75
CA ASN A 46 12.25 41.99 36.73
C ASN A 46 12.37 41.50 35.28
N ILE A 47 11.25 41.44 34.55
CA ILE A 47 11.23 41.07 33.12
C ILE A 47 12.17 41.96 32.29
N LYS A 48 12.10 43.29 32.46
CA LYS A 48 12.99 44.24 31.77
C LYS A 48 14.46 44.00 32.11
N SER A 49 14.76 43.79 33.39
CA SER A 49 16.13 43.51 33.84
C SER A 49 16.67 42.23 33.22
N TYR A 50 15.83 41.20 33.08
CA TYR A 50 16.21 39.95 32.44
C TYR A 50 16.45 40.12 30.93
N ILE A 51 15.61 40.88 30.22
CA ILE A 51 15.77 41.15 28.78
C ILE A 51 17.09 41.89 28.49
N ASN A 52 17.44 42.88 29.31
CA ASN A 52 18.66 43.66 29.13
C ASN A 52 19.94 42.85 29.39
N ASN A 53 19.89 41.83 30.25
CA ASN A 53 21.05 40.96 30.50
C ASN A 53 21.29 39.95 29.36
N ILE A 54 20.26 39.55 28.61
CA ILE A 54 20.39 38.61 27.47
C ILE A 54 21.17 39.23 26.30
N THR A 55 21.08 40.54 26.12
CA THR A 55 21.71 41.24 24.98
C THR A 55 23.22 41.39 25.10
N VAL A 56 23.79 41.23 26.30
CA VAL A 56 25.22 41.42 26.55
C VAL A 56 26.03 40.13 26.36
N ASP A 57 25.43 38.97 26.65
CA ASP A 57 26.17 37.69 26.68
C ASP A 57 26.35 36.99 25.32
N THR A 58 25.83 37.53 24.21
CA THR A 58 25.96 36.86 22.89
C THR A 58 27.28 37.14 22.17
N THR A 59 28.16 38.02 22.69
CA THR A 59 29.39 38.44 21.98
C THR A 59 30.72 38.13 22.67
N THR A 60 30.74 37.66 23.91
CA THR A 60 31.99 37.40 24.64
C THR A 60 32.08 35.96 25.12
N THR A 61 32.54 35.09 24.22
CA THR A 61 33.15 33.80 24.60
C THR A 61 34.56 34.06 25.08
N THR A 62 34.75 34.33 26.37
CA THR A 62 36.05 34.15 27.02
C THR A 62 35.87 33.59 28.42
N ASN A 63 36.48 32.41 28.60
CA ASN A 63 36.71 31.66 29.83
C ASN A 63 36.90 32.53 31.08
N SER A 64 36.14 32.23 32.13
CA SER A 64 36.68 32.22 33.50
C SER A 64 35.73 31.54 34.47
N ASP A 65 36.25 30.53 35.13
CA ASP A 65 35.69 29.88 36.30
C ASP A 65 35.46 30.89 37.44
N ASN A 66 34.23 30.97 37.96
CA ASN A 66 33.96 30.93 39.40
C ASN A 66 32.45 31.10 39.72
N ASP A 67 31.92 30.03 40.31
CA ASP A 67 31.05 29.96 41.48
C ASP A 67 29.93 31.00 41.75
N ASN A 68 28.72 30.44 41.65
CA ASN A 68 27.81 30.25 42.78
C ASN A 68 26.98 31.45 43.27
N SER A 69 25.86 31.71 42.58
CA SER A 69 24.51 31.94 43.14
C SER A 69 23.61 32.60 42.09
N ASN A 70 22.77 31.82 41.39
CA ASN A 70 21.69 32.37 40.56
C ASN A 70 20.61 31.32 40.29
N SER A 71 19.65 31.20 41.21
CA SER A 71 18.50 30.28 41.12
C SER A 71 17.27 30.89 40.42
N THR A 72 17.34 32.13 39.93
CA THR A 72 16.19 32.83 39.29
C THR A 72 16.34 33.03 37.77
N PHE A 73 17.43 32.56 37.15
CA PHE A 73 17.71 32.73 35.70
C PHE A 73 17.08 31.64 34.80
N SER A 74 16.24 30.73 35.32
CA SER A 74 15.75 29.61 34.49
C SER A 74 14.74 30.05 33.41
N GLY A 75 13.79 30.94 33.74
CA GLY A 75 12.60 31.17 32.90
C GLY A 75 12.84 31.72 31.49
N LEU A 76 13.88 32.53 31.26
CA LEU A 76 14.19 33.04 29.91
C LEU A 76 15.14 32.13 29.12
N ARG A 77 16.01 31.40 29.82
CA ARG A 77 16.78 30.29 29.21
C ARG A 77 15.80 29.20 28.74
N ASP A 78 14.68 29.03 29.44
CA ASP A 78 13.57 28.16 29.06
C ASP A 78 12.87 28.64 27.77
N ILE A 79 12.73 29.96 27.53
CA ILE A 79 12.18 30.47 26.26
C ILE A 79 13.14 30.22 25.09
N GLN A 80 14.43 30.53 25.22
CA GLN A 80 15.38 30.32 24.13
C GLN A 80 15.56 28.82 23.80
N SER A 81 15.59 27.96 24.83
CA SER A 81 15.61 26.51 24.64
C SER A 81 14.29 25.99 24.05
N SER A 82 13.14 26.57 24.42
CA SER A 82 11.84 26.27 23.81
C SER A 82 11.75 26.69 22.34
N ILE A 83 12.26 27.88 21.97
CA ILE A 83 12.34 28.32 20.57
C ILE A 83 13.23 27.36 19.78
N LYS A 84 14.40 27.00 20.32
CA LYS A 84 15.31 26.06 19.68
C LYS A 84 14.69 24.68 19.51
N SER A 85 14.09 24.11 20.57
CA SER A 85 13.45 22.79 20.51
C SER A 85 12.25 22.78 19.56
N THR A 86 11.47 23.88 19.52
CA THR A 86 10.37 24.06 18.57
C THR A 86 10.89 24.14 17.15
N PHE A 87 11.96 24.89 16.90
CA PHE A 87 12.58 25.00 15.57
C PHE A 87 13.18 23.67 15.11
N ASP A 88 13.88 22.94 16.00
CA ASP A 88 14.43 21.62 15.71
C ASP A 88 13.31 20.60 15.42
N THR A 89 12.20 20.67 16.17
CA THR A 89 10.99 19.87 15.92
C THR A 89 10.38 20.21 14.56
N LEU A 90 10.23 21.50 14.24
CA LEU A 90 9.72 21.97 12.95
C LEU A 90 10.59 21.49 11.80
N LYS A 91 11.92 21.61 11.92
CA LYS A 91 12.88 21.13 10.93
C LYS A 91 12.78 19.62 10.72
N SER A 92 12.56 18.85 11.78
CA SER A 92 12.29 17.41 11.68
C SER A 92 10.99 17.13 10.92
N LYS A 93 9.93 17.91 11.17
CA LYS A 93 8.64 17.76 10.48
C LYS A 93 8.69 18.16 9.00
N VAL A 94 9.47 19.18 8.65
CA VAL A 94 9.73 19.54 7.24
C VAL A 94 10.42 18.39 6.49
N LYS A 95 11.43 17.74 7.11
CA LYS A 95 12.08 16.57 6.52
C LYS A 95 11.12 15.40 6.31
N GLU A 96 10.26 15.13 7.29
CA GLU A 96 9.22 14.10 7.20
C GLU A 96 8.25 14.40 6.04
N TYR A 97 7.83 15.66 5.88
CA TYR A 97 7.00 16.10 4.75
C TYR A 97 7.70 15.93 3.40
N GLU A 98 8.97 16.33 3.29
CA GLU A 98 9.76 16.15 2.06
C GLU A 98 9.89 14.67 1.66
N GLN A 99 10.09 13.78 2.64
CA GLN A 99 10.13 12.33 2.41
C GLN A 99 8.79 11.78 1.92
N LEU A 100 7.68 12.22 2.51
CA LEU A 100 6.34 11.85 2.04
C LEU A 100 6.09 12.35 0.61
N GLN A 101 6.47 13.58 0.31
CA GLN A 101 6.33 14.16 -1.03
C GLN A 101 7.16 13.40 -2.07
N GLN A 102 8.38 12.99 -1.71
CA GLN A 102 9.21 12.14 -2.56
C GLN A 102 8.54 10.79 -2.82
N THR A 103 8.01 10.14 -1.77
CA THR A 103 7.33 8.84 -1.89
C THR A 103 6.08 8.95 -2.78
N GLU A 104 5.31 10.02 -2.63
CA GLU A 104 4.16 10.33 -3.49
C GLU A 104 4.57 10.49 -4.97
N ASN A 105 5.66 11.20 -5.22
CA ASN A 105 6.19 11.38 -6.58
C ASN A 105 6.68 10.06 -7.18
N GLU A 106 7.32 9.20 -6.39
CA GLU A 106 7.76 7.87 -6.82
C GLU A 106 6.58 6.95 -7.18
N ILE A 107 5.51 6.95 -6.36
CA ILE A 107 4.26 6.24 -6.67
C ILE A 107 3.69 6.73 -8.00
N SER A 108 3.55 8.05 -8.15
CA SER A 108 3.02 8.68 -9.37
C SER A 108 3.86 8.32 -10.60
N SER A 109 5.19 8.33 -10.47
CA SER A 109 6.11 7.95 -11.54
C SER A 109 5.95 6.50 -11.97
N LYS A 110 5.78 5.56 -11.02
CA LYS A 110 5.62 4.13 -11.32
C LYS A 110 4.29 3.82 -12.03
N PHE A 111 3.20 4.47 -11.62
CA PHE A 111 1.92 4.34 -12.33
C PHE A 111 1.95 4.99 -13.71
N LYS A 112 2.67 6.10 -13.88
CA LYS A 112 2.87 6.73 -15.20
C LYS A 112 3.62 5.81 -16.16
N GLU A 113 4.70 5.18 -15.70
CA GLU A 113 5.48 4.22 -16.50
C GLU A 113 4.58 3.07 -17.03
N LEU A 114 3.74 2.50 -16.15
CA LEU A 114 2.79 1.46 -16.54
C LEU A 114 1.72 1.96 -17.52
N HIS A 115 1.19 3.16 -17.29
CA HIS A 115 0.21 3.78 -18.19
C HIS A 115 0.79 3.99 -19.59
N ASP A 116 1.99 4.54 -19.69
CA ASP A 116 2.66 4.82 -20.97
C ASP A 116 2.91 3.51 -21.74
N PHE A 117 3.29 2.43 -21.05
CA PHE A 117 3.41 1.10 -21.66
C PHE A 117 2.08 0.60 -22.24
N LEU A 118 0.97 0.74 -21.50
CA LEU A 118 -0.35 0.29 -21.95
C LEU A 118 -0.84 1.08 -23.18
N VAL A 119 -0.58 2.39 -23.22
CA VAL A 119 -0.92 3.25 -24.38
C VAL A 119 -0.16 2.83 -25.64
N VAL A 120 1.13 2.49 -25.51
CA VAL A 120 1.93 2.02 -26.65
C VAL A 120 1.39 0.70 -27.21
N GLU A 121 1.07 -0.27 -26.35
CA GLU A 121 0.50 -1.55 -26.81
C GLU A 121 -0.91 -1.38 -27.41
N GLU A 122 -1.72 -0.44 -26.91
CA GLU A 122 -3.01 -0.07 -27.52
C GLU A 122 -2.83 0.47 -28.95
N HIS A 123 -1.92 1.44 -29.13
CA HIS A 123 -1.64 2.02 -30.45
C HIS A 123 -1.12 0.97 -31.44
N LYS A 124 -0.24 0.08 -30.99
CA LYS A 124 0.31 -1.02 -31.78
C LYS A 124 -0.78 -1.98 -32.27
N LEU A 125 -1.78 -2.29 -31.44
CA LEU A 125 -2.92 -3.13 -31.83
C LEU A 125 -3.87 -2.41 -32.79
N LYS A 126 -4.06 -1.09 -32.63
CA LYS A 126 -4.94 -0.27 -33.48
C LYS A 126 -4.34 0.06 -34.85
N ALA A 127 -3.01 0.20 -34.94
CA ALA A 127 -2.30 0.62 -36.15
C ALA A 127 -2.73 -0.13 -37.44
N PRO A 128 -2.71 -1.49 -37.52
CA PRO A 128 -3.09 -2.19 -38.75
C PRO A 128 -4.58 -2.00 -39.14
N ILE A 129 -5.46 -1.79 -38.15
CA ILE A 129 -6.88 -1.51 -38.41
C ILE A 129 -7.05 -0.10 -38.97
N ILE A 130 -6.34 0.88 -38.41
CA ILE A 130 -6.35 2.26 -38.91
C ILE A 130 -5.80 2.31 -40.33
N ASP A 131 -4.65 1.67 -40.58
CA ASP A 131 -4.03 1.60 -41.91
C ASP A 131 -4.98 0.92 -42.92
N GLY A 132 -5.60 -0.20 -42.53
CA GLY A 132 -6.58 -0.89 -43.35
C GLY A 132 -7.82 -0.03 -43.66
N LYS A 133 -8.33 0.72 -42.68
CA LYS A 133 -9.42 1.69 -42.88
C LYS A 133 -9.02 2.77 -43.88
N THR A 134 -7.86 3.39 -43.70
CA THR A 134 -7.36 4.43 -44.61
C THR A 134 -7.17 3.91 -46.03
N GLN A 135 -6.67 2.67 -46.20
CA GLN A 135 -6.56 2.05 -47.52
C GLN A 135 -7.93 1.81 -48.16
N LEU A 136 -8.91 1.35 -47.39
CA LEU A 136 -10.28 1.16 -47.88
C LEU A 136 -10.95 2.48 -48.25
N GLU A 137 -10.78 3.53 -47.45
CA GLU A 137 -11.28 4.88 -47.76
C GLU A 137 -10.72 5.37 -49.12
N GLN A 138 -9.40 5.23 -49.33
CA GLN A 138 -8.77 5.56 -50.61
C GLN A 138 -9.29 4.74 -51.79
N GLN A 139 -9.60 3.45 -51.58
CA GLN A 139 -10.20 2.61 -52.61
C GLN A 139 -11.63 3.04 -52.94
N ILE A 140 -12.44 3.35 -51.93
CA ILE A 140 -13.81 3.82 -52.11
C ILE A 140 -13.80 5.15 -52.86
N ASP A 141 -12.90 6.08 -52.52
CA ASP A 141 -12.74 7.35 -53.24
C ASP A 141 -12.44 7.12 -54.73
N LYS A 142 -11.52 6.20 -55.06
CA LYS A 142 -11.22 5.84 -56.46
C LYS A 142 -12.45 5.27 -57.18
N GLN A 143 -13.22 4.40 -56.54
CA GLN A 143 -14.43 3.82 -57.13
C GLN A 143 -15.54 4.87 -57.32
N ILE A 144 -15.67 5.82 -56.39
CA ILE A 144 -16.59 6.95 -56.53
C ILE A 144 -16.22 7.78 -57.77
N ILE A 145 -14.93 8.06 -58.00
CA ILE A 145 -14.48 8.79 -59.20
C ILE A 145 -14.87 8.03 -60.48
N VAL A 146 -14.70 6.71 -60.52
CA VAL A 146 -15.14 5.88 -61.65
C VAL A 146 -16.66 5.93 -61.82
N MET A 147 -17.42 5.84 -60.73
CA MET A 147 -18.88 5.90 -60.77
C MET A 147 -19.38 7.27 -61.25
N LYS A 148 -18.74 8.38 -60.84
CA LYS A 148 -19.03 9.73 -61.35
C LYS A 148 -18.81 9.83 -62.85
N SER A 149 -17.70 9.26 -63.31
CA SER A 149 -17.32 9.19 -64.73
C SER A 149 -18.36 8.41 -65.55
N LEU A 150 -18.78 7.23 -65.08
CA LEU A 150 -19.82 6.43 -65.72
C LEU A 150 -21.19 7.12 -65.73
N ASN A 151 -21.59 7.73 -64.61
CA ASN A 151 -22.84 8.49 -64.53
C ASN A 151 -22.86 9.68 -65.51
N SER A 152 -21.71 10.35 -65.69
CA SER A 152 -21.55 11.44 -66.65
C SER A 152 -21.72 10.96 -68.09
N ILE A 153 -21.18 9.79 -68.44
CA ILE A 153 -21.41 9.16 -69.76
C ILE A 153 -22.90 8.83 -69.93
N ASN A 154 -23.50 8.16 -68.95
CA ASN A 154 -24.89 7.71 -69.00
C ASN A 154 -25.86 8.87 -69.21
N ASN A 155 -25.73 9.93 -68.41
CA ASN A 155 -26.57 11.13 -68.51
C ASN A 155 -26.50 11.78 -69.89
N ARG A 156 -25.31 11.77 -70.52
CA ARG A 156 -25.14 12.32 -71.87
C ARG A 156 -25.75 11.43 -72.95
N ILE A 157 -25.63 10.11 -72.84
CA ILE A 157 -26.27 9.17 -73.77
C ILE A 157 -27.80 9.30 -73.69
N THR A 158 -28.36 9.32 -72.49
CA THR A 158 -29.82 9.43 -72.29
C THR A 158 -30.37 10.76 -72.81
N ASN A 159 -29.62 11.87 -72.66
CA ASN A 159 -30.03 13.18 -73.15
C ASN A 159 -29.89 13.35 -74.67
N THR A 160 -29.12 12.48 -75.35
CA THR A 160 -28.91 12.58 -76.81
C THR A 160 -30.04 11.93 -77.61
N GLN A 161 -30.86 11.05 -77.00
CA GLN A 161 -32.01 10.47 -77.69
C GLN A 161 -32.96 11.58 -78.18
N PRO A 162 -33.30 11.62 -79.48
CA PRO A 162 -34.24 12.60 -80.00
C PRO A 162 -35.61 12.31 -79.40
N ASN A 163 -36.00 13.11 -78.40
CA ASN A 163 -37.39 13.20 -77.99
C ASN A 163 -38.17 13.74 -79.19
N ASP A 164 -38.86 12.83 -79.89
CA ASP A 164 -39.89 13.19 -80.86
C ASP A 164 -40.89 14.09 -80.14
N LYS A 165 -40.93 15.33 -80.63
CA LYS A 165 -41.70 16.40 -80.06
C LYS A 165 -43.18 16.04 -80.12
N ASN A 166 -43.80 15.86 -78.96
CA ASN A 166 -45.10 16.45 -78.72
C ASN A 166 -45.04 17.21 -77.40
N LEU A 167 -44.99 18.54 -77.54
CA LEU A 167 -45.25 19.51 -76.50
C LEU A 167 -46.66 19.29 -75.96
N ASP A 168 -46.81 19.36 -74.64
CA ASP A 168 -47.39 20.55 -74.04
C ASP A 168 -47.23 20.49 -72.52
N GLN A 169 -47.12 21.69 -71.95
CA GLN A 169 -47.62 22.07 -70.63
C GLN A 169 -46.65 22.32 -69.47
N ALA A 170 -46.69 23.60 -69.08
CA ALA A 170 -46.63 24.19 -67.74
C ALA A 170 -45.26 24.43 -67.10
N ASP A 171 -44.80 25.66 -67.33
CA ASP A 171 -44.03 26.46 -66.38
C ASP A 171 -44.55 26.29 -64.94
N SER A 172 -43.72 25.68 -64.08
CA SER A 172 -43.72 26.00 -62.66
C SER A 172 -42.30 26.28 -62.23
N GLN A 173 -41.98 27.57 -62.14
CA GLN A 173 -40.80 28.08 -61.44
C GLN A 173 -40.92 27.69 -59.97
N SER A 174 -40.22 26.63 -59.55
CA SER A 174 -39.89 26.42 -58.15
C SER A 174 -38.53 27.07 -57.88
N SER A 175 -38.56 28.11 -57.05
CA SER A 175 -37.39 28.82 -56.53
C SER A 175 -36.45 27.82 -55.85
N SER A 176 -35.30 27.56 -56.47
CA SER A 176 -34.23 26.75 -55.89
C SER A 176 -33.71 27.41 -54.62
N SER A 177 -34.15 26.92 -53.46
CA SER A 177 -33.49 27.21 -52.19
C SER A 177 -32.04 26.74 -52.32
N ILE A 178 -31.12 27.69 -52.24
CA ILE A 178 -29.68 27.41 -52.16
C ILE A 178 -29.50 26.55 -50.91
N SER A 179 -29.37 25.25 -51.13
CA SER A 179 -29.03 24.29 -50.07
C SER A 179 -27.72 24.76 -49.45
N PRO A 180 -27.60 24.79 -48.11
CA PRO A 180 -26.35 25.16 -47.46
C PRO A 180 -25.20 24.34 -48.03
N ASP A 181 -24.04 24.97 -48.20
CA ASP A 181 -22.82 24.31 -48.68
C ASP A 181 -22.40 23.24 -47.67
N ILE A 182 -22.83 21.99 -47.91
CA ILE A 182 -22.66 20.89 -46.96
C ILE A 182 -21.27 20.30 -47.18
N VAL A 183 -20.24 20.93 -46.65
CA VAL A 183 -18.86 20.39 -46.65
C VAL A 183 -18.81 18.97 -46.08
N GLU A 184 -19.70 18.64 -45.14
CA GLU A 184 -19.86 17.30 -44.55
C GLU A 184 -20.38 16.24 -45.54
N SER A 185 -21.07 16.64 -46.61
CA SER A 185 -21.61 15.72 -47.62
C SER A 185 -20.55 15.10 -48.52
N TYR A 186 -19.34 15.68 -48.52
CA TYR A 186 -18.18 15.17 -49.26
C TYR A 186 -17.28 14.27 -48.41
N GLN A 187 -17.55 14.13 -47.10
CA GLN A 187 -16.78 13.23 -46.26
C GLN A 187 -17.05 11.77 -46.63
N ILE A 188 -15.99 10.96 -46.73
CA ILE A 188 -16.07 9.55 -47.12
C ILE A 188 -17.00 8.74 -46.21
N SER A 189 -17.06 9.08 -44.92
CA SER A 189 -17.99 8.50 -43.94
C SER A 189 -19.46 8.70 -44.32
N THR A 190 -19.82 9.90 -44.77
CA THR A 190 -21.17 10.24 -45.25
C THR A 190 -21.50 9.46 -46.51
N ILE A 191 -20.54 9.33 -47.44
CA ILE A 191 -20.74 8.58 -48.68
C ILE A 191 -20.91 7.09 -48.41
N ILE A 192 -20.07 6.49 -47.56
CA ILE A 192 -20.19 5.09 -47.11
C ILE A 192 -21.57 4.85 -46.49
N THR A 193 -22.02 5.76 -45.62
CA THR A 193 -23.34 5.69 -44.99
C THR A 193 -24.44 5.73 -46.05
N SER A 194 -24.37 6.65 -46.99
CA SER A 194 -25.36 6.78 -48.07
C SER A 194 -25.41 5.54 -48.99
N ILE A 195 -24.24 4.96 -49.33
CA ILE A 195 -24.17 3.70 -50.08
C ILE A 195 -24.86 2.58 -49.30
N SER A 196 -24.59 2.45 -48.00
CA SER A 196 -25.18 1.40 -47.15
C SER A 196 -26.70 1.51 -46.98
N GLN A 197 -27.24 2.73 -47.09
CA GLN A 197 -28.67 3.01 -46.99
C GLN A 197 -29.40 2.88 -48.33
N SER A 198 -28.68 2.99 -49.45
CA SER A 198 -29.27 2.90 -50.78
C SER A 198 -29.47 1.43 -51.17
N SER A 199 -30.67 1.08 -51.62
CA SER A 199 -30.98 -0.30 -52.03
C SER A 199 -30.33 -0.68 -53.37
N ASN A 200 -30.04 0.32 -54.20
CA ASN A 200 -29.46 0.15 -55.53
C ASN A 200 -28.70 1.40 -55.99
N HIS A 201 -27.96 1.28 -57.09
CA HIS A 201 -27.11 2.35 -57.62
C HIS A 201 -27.91 3.59 -58.07
N ASN A 202 -29.14 3.44 -58.59
CA ASN A 202 -29.95 4.58 -59.02
C ASN A 202 -30.43 5.39 -57.81
N GLU A 203 -30.87 4.72 -56.75
CA GLU A 203 -31.23 5.38 -55.50
C GLU A 203 -30.03 6.14 -54.92
N PHE A 204 -28.85 5.51 -54.90
CA PHE A 204 -27.62 6.18 -54.46
C PHE A 204 -27.30 7.43 -55.29
N ILE A 205 -27.37 7.33 -56.64
CA ILE A 205 -27.12 8.47 -57.54
C ILE A 205 -28.12 9.59 -57.31
N GLN A 206 -29.42 9.27 -57.13
CA GLN A 206 -30.45 10.29 -56.89
C GLN A 206 -30.27 10.96 -55.53
N ASN A 207 -30.04 10.19 -54.48
CA ASN A 207 -29.81 10.70 -53.12
C ASN A 207 -28.57 11.59 -53.04
N ASN A 208 -27.59 11.38 -53.93
CA ASN A 208 -26.35 12.15 -53.99
C ASN A 208 -26.22 13.02 -55.26
N LYS A 209 -27.35 13.32 -55.92
CA LYS A 209 -27.36 14.09 -57.17
C LYS A 209 -26.79 15.50 -56.99
N ASN A 210 -27.06 16.10 -55.83
CA ASN A 210 -26.62 17.47 -55.51
C ASN A 210 -25.25 17.51 -54.80
N THR A 211 -24.58 16.37 -54.62
CA THR A 211 -23.32 16.26 -53.87
C THR A 211 -22.27 15.52 -54.70
N VAL A 212 -22.15 14.19 -54.52
CA VAL A 212 -21.16 13.34 -55.19
C VAL A 212 -21.30 13.40 -56.71
N PHE A 213 -22.53 13.43 -57.22
CA PHE A 213 -22.82 13.44 -58.66
C PHE A 213 -23.27 14.80 -59.18
N TYR A 214 -22.95 15.89 -58.47
CA TYR A 214 -23.27 17.23 -58.93
C TYR A 214 -22.54 17.49 -60.26
N LEU A 215 -23.31 17.61 -61.32
CA LEU A 215 -22.85 18.07 -62.62
C LEU A 215 -23.08 19.58 -62.65
N ASP A 216 -22.00 20.35 -62.77
CA ASP A 216 -22.10 21.78 -63.04
C ASP A 216 -22.58 21.97 -64.49
N ASP A 217 -23.89 21.74 -64.70
CA ASP A 217 -24.58 21.86 -65.99
C ASP A 217 -24.67 23.32 -66.46
N SER A 218 -24.22 24.28 -65.64
CA SER A 218 -24.63 25.67 -65.80
C SER A 218 -23.93 26.42 -66.94
N ASN A 219 -22.76 26.02 -67.44
CA ASN A 219 -22.01 26.91 -68.35
C ASN A 219 -21.24 26.32 -69.54
N LYS A 220 -21.14 25.00 -69.73
CA LYS A 220 -20.36 24.44 -70.87
C LYS A 220 -21.09 23.47 -71.81
N LEU A 221 -22.27 22.94 -71.45
CA LEU A 221 -22.89 21.86 -72.23
C LEU A 221 -23.86 22.28 -73.34
N ASN A 222 -24.48 23.46 -73.25
CA ASN A 222 -25.52 23.88 -74.22
C ASN A 222 -24.98 24.38 -75.57
N ARG A 223 -23.67 24.28 -75.85
CA ARG A 223 -23.05 24.73 -77.11
C ARG A 223 -22.29 23.66 -77.88
N LEU A 224 -22.28 22.41 -77.41
CA LEU A 224 -21.78 21.31 -78.24
C LEU A 224 -22.97 20.78 -79.04
N ASP A 225 -22.92 20.98 -80.36
CA ASP A 225 -23.82 20.33 -81.30
C ASP A 225 -23.90 18.83 -80.99
N LYS A 226 -25.05 18.21 -81.24
CA LYS A 226 -25.32 16.76 -81.12
C LYS A 226 -24.51 15.95 -82.15
N ASP A 227 -23.24 16.27 -82.31
CA ASP A 227 -22.32 15.57 -83.18
C ASP A 227 -21.74 14.37 -82.43
N ASP A 228 -21.71 13.23 -83.11
CA ASP A 228 -21.20 11.94 -82.60
C ASP A 228 -19.75 12.07 -82.09
N SER A 229 -19.00 13.04 -82.61
CA SER A 229 -17.65 13.40 -82.16
C SER A 229 -17.59 13.83 -80.68
N SER A 230 -18.64 14.47 -80.16
CA SER A 230 -18.70 14.91 -78.76
C SER A 230 -18.80 13.72 -77.81
N ILE A 231 -19.65 12.73 -78.14
CA ILE A 231 -19.83 11.46 -77.42
C ILE A 231 -18.50 10.70 -77.39
N LEU A 232 -17.82 10.60 -78.52
CA LEU A 232 -16.52 9.95 -78.61
C LEU A 232 -15.45 10.62 -77.73
N ASN A 233 -15.44 11.95 -77.63
CA ASN A 233 -14.50 12.68 -76.78
C ASN A 233 -14.78 12.44 -75.28
N ILE A 234 -16.05 12.43 -74.86
CA ILE A 234 -16.43 12.11 -73.48
C ILE A 234 -16.03 10.67 -73.15
N LEU A 235 -16.29 9.73 -74.08
CA LEU A 235 -15.87 8.34 -73.91
C LEU A 235 -14.36 8.23 -73.81
N LEU A 236 -13.59 8.96 -74.62
CA LEU A 236 -12.13 8.96 -74.56
C LEU A 236 -11.61 9.48 -73.22
N GLU A 237 -12.12 10.62 -72.74
CA GLU A 237 -11.74 11.24 -71.47
C GLU A 237 -12.03 10.31 -70.29
N ASN A 238 -13.25 9.77 -70.23
CA ASN A 238 -13.68 8.89 -69.16
C ASN A 238 -13.03 7.49 -69.23
N ASN A 239 -12.71 6.98 -70.43
CA ASN A 239 -11.98 5.72 -70.59
C ASN A 239 -10.56 5.79 -70.01
N SER A 240 -9.93 6.97 -70.00
CA SER A 240 -8.64 7.15 -69.32
C SER A 240 -8.75 6.98 -67.79
N ILE A 241 -9.80 7.55 -67.19
CA ILE A 241 -10.11 7.44 -65.76
C ILE A 241 -10.45 6.00 -65.38
N ILE A 242 -11.25 5.32 -66.21
CA ILE A 242 -11.62 3.92 -66.01
C ILE A 242 -10.39 3.01 -66.13
N LYS A 243 -9.54 3.21 -67.14
CA LYS A 243 -8.32 2.42 -67.33
C LYS A 243 -7.33 2.60 -66.17
N LEU A 244 -7.06 3.83 -65.76
CA LEU A 244 -6.13 4.13 -64.66
C LEU A 244 -6.56 3.45 -63.34
N ASN A 245 -7.86 3.40 -63.07
CA ASN A 245 -8.37 2.76 -61.86
C ASN A 245 -8.46 1.22 -62.00
N SER A 246 -8.76 0.70 -63.19
CA SER A 246 -8.87 -0.76 -63.45
C SER A 246 -7.54 -1.53 -63.37
N VAL A 247 -6.40 -0.88 -63.63
CA VAL A 247 -5.08 -1.54 -63.56
C VAL A 247 -4.63 -1.74 -62.11
N SER A 248 -5.12 -0.91 -61.18
CA SER A 248 -4.76 -1.00 -59.75
C SER A 248 -5.42 -2.16 -58.99
N GLU A 249 -6.52 -2.71 -59.51
CA GLU A 249 -7.27 -3.79 -58.84
C GLU A 249 -6.62 -5.18 -58.95
N ARG A 250 -5.79 -5.41 -59.99
CA ARG A 250 -5.16 -6.73 -60.21
C ARG A 250 -3.95 -7.00 -59.34
N ASP A 251 -3.24 -5.96 -58.90
CA ASP A 251 -2.05 -6.10 -58.04
C ASP A 251 -2.35 -5.90 -56.54
N GLN A 252 -3.54 -5.41 -56.20
CA GLN A 252 -3.97 -5.17 -54.82
C GLN A 252 -5.33 -5.84 -54.52
N GLN A 253 -5.48 -7.10 -54.90
CA GLN A 253 -6.52 -7.94 -54.29
C GLN A 253 -6.13 -8.18 -52.82
N LEU A 254 -6.25 -7.11 -52.00
CA LEU A 254 -6.10 -7.14 -50.56
C LEU A 254 -7.06 -8.22 -50.11
N ARG A 255 -6.50 -9.37 -49.68
CA ARG A 255 -7.25 -10.36 -48.95
C ARG A 255 -7.93 -9.60 -47.82
N SER A 256 -9.26 -9.58 -47.80
CA SER A 256 -10.03 -8.94 -46.74
C SER A 256 -9.46 -9.41 -45.40
N GLN A 257 -8.68 -8.55 -44.74
CA GLN A 257 -8.08 -8.87 -43.47
C GLN A 257 -9.17 -8.70 -42.43
N GLN A 258 -9.78 -9.82 -42.04
CA GLN A 258 -10.73 -9.84 -40.95
C GLN A 258 -9.96 -9.83 -39.63
N TYR A 259 -10.13 -8.77 -38.85
CA TYR A 259 -9.55 -8.64 -37.53
C TYR A 259 -10.54 -9.19 -36.48
N LYS A 260 -10.05 -10.07 -35.60
CA LYS A 260 -10.79 -10.54 -34.42
C LYS A 260 -9.97 -10.21 -33.18
N LEU A 261 -10.51 -9.37 -32.31
CA LEU A 261 -9.93 -9.14 -30.98
C LEU A 261 -10.17 -10.37 -30.11
N ILE A 262 -9.08 -10.99 -29.63
CA ILE A 262 -9.14 -12.11 -28.68
C ILE A 262 -8.65 -11.59 -27.33
N VAL A 263 -9.55 -11.57 -26.35
CA VAL A 263 -9.23 -11.13 -24.99
C VAL A 263 -9.24 -12.33 -24.05
N LYS A 264 -8.12 -12.57 -23.36
CA LYS A 264 -8.01 -13.61 -22.33
C LYS A 264 -8.24 -12.99 -20.95
N ASN A 265 -9.51 -12.85 -20.55
CA ASN A 265 -9.89 -12.18 -19.31
C ASN A 265 -9.23 -12.76 -18.05
N GLU A 266 -9.01 -14.08 -18.00
CA GLU A 266 -8.30 -14.73 -16.88
C GLU A 266 -6.87 -14.21 -16.72
N GLN A 267 -6.14 -14.04 -17.84
CA GLN A 267 -4.78 -13.50 -17.82
C GLN A 267 -4.77 -12.02 -17.40
N ILE A 268 -5.76 -11.25 -17.85
CA ILE A 268 -5.92 -9.85 -17.41
C ILE A 268 -6.14 -9.78 -15.90
N ASN A 269 -6.97 -10.66 -15.34
CA ASN A 269 -7.21 -10.70 -13.90
C ASN A 269 -5.95 -11.13 -13.12
N LEU A 270 -5.18 -12.10 -13.63
CA LEU A 270 -3.89 -12.46 -13.06
C LEU A 270 -2.91 -11.27 -13.06
N ILE A 271 -2.81 -10.54 -14.18
CA ILE A 271 -1.97 -9.35 -14.29
C ILE A 271 -2.45 -8.24 -13.33
N LYS A 272 -3.76 -8.04 -13.17
CA LYS A 272 -4.30 -7.10 -12.18
C LYS A 272 -3.87 -7.46 -10.77
N ASN A 273 -3.99 -8.74 -10.40
CA ASN A 273 -3.55 -9.22 -9.09
C ASN A 273 -2.04 -9.06 -8.91
N GLN A 274 -1.25 -9.32 -9.97
CA GLN A 274 0.20 -9.12 -9.97
C GLN A 274 0.57 -7.64 -9.82
N ILE A 275 -0.10 -6.72 -10.52
CA ILE A 275 0.16 -5.28 -10.38
C ILE A 275 -0.18 -4.82 -8.96
N GLN A 276 -1.32 -5.27 -8.42
CA GLN A 276 -1.73 -4.98 -7.05
C GLN A 276 -0.74 -5.51 -6.01
N SER A 277 -0.14 -6.69 -6.23
CA SER A 277 0.88 -7.23 -5.33
C SER A 277 2.29 -6.65 -5.56
N SER A 278 2.57 -6.12 -6.76
CA SER A 278 3.89 -5.57 -7.12
C SER A 278 4.12 -4.15 -6.62
N ILE A 279 3.05 -3.36 -6.42
CA ILE A 279 3.14 -1.99 -5.90
C ILE A 279 2.45 -1.96 -4.55
N LYS A 280 3.24 -1.97 -3.49
CA LYS A 280 2.76 -1.90 -2.11
C LYS A 280 3.44 -0.75 -1.39
N LEU A 281 2.64 0.18 -0.87
CA LEU A 281 3.12 1.16 0.09
C LEU A 281 3.22 0.47 1.44
N GLU A 282 4.44 0.21 1.90
CA GLU A 282 4.68 -0.25 3.26
C GLU A 282 5.06 0.96 4.10
N LEU A 283 4.36 1.19 5.22
CA LEU A 283 4.91 2.08 6.24
C LEU A 283 6.25 1.46 6.68
N LEU A 284 7.27 2.29 6.86
CA LEU A 284 8.50 1.92 7.56
C LEU A 284 8.15 1.65 9.02
N ASN A 285 7.53 0.50 9.26
CA ASN A 285 7.02 0.16 10.55
C ASN A 285 8.20 -0.01 11.49
N GLN A 286 8.17 0.73 12.59
CA GLN A 286 9.24 0.59 13.58
C GLN A 286 9.07 -0.78 14.24
N PRO A 287 10.13 -1.60 14.30
CA PRO A 287 10.05 -2.90 14.93
C PRO A 287 10.07 -2.73 16.44
N TYR A 288 9.10 -3.34 17.10
CA TYR A 288 9.00 -3.38 18.55
C TYR A 288 8.88 -4.81 19.02
N ILE A 289 9.43 -5.08 20.20
CA ILE A 289 9.13 -6.29 20.95
C ILE A 289 8.12 -5.94 22.03
N PHE A 290 6.97 -6.61 21.97
CA PHE A 290 6.06 -6.68 23.10
C PHE A 290 6.55 -7.78 24.03
N SER A 291 6.70 -7.49 25.31
CA SER A 291 7.12 -8.47 26.30
C SER A 291 6.36 -8.32 27.61
N THR A 292 6.03 -9.45 28.24
CA THR A 292 5.41 -9.50 29.56
C THR A 292 6.45 -9.87 30.62
N ASP A 293 6.21 -9.51 31.88
CA ASP A 293 7.02 -9.97 33.00
C ASP A 293 6.23 -10.84 34.00
N MET A 294 6.94 -11.46 34.94
CA MET A 294 6.38 -12.34 35.97
C MET A 294 5.40 -11.64 36.92
N ASN A 295 5.36 -10.31 36.93
CA ASN A 295 4.41 -9.49 37.70
C ASN A 295 3.23 -9.01 36.83
N GLY A 296 3.13 -9.50 35.60
CA GLY A 296 2.09 -9.14 34.66
C GLY A 296 2.26 -7.76 34.02
N LYS A 297 3.42 -7.10 34.14
CA LYS A 297 3.68 -5.82 33.47
C LYS A 297 3.99 -6.04 31.99
N ILE A 298 3.68 -5.04 31.18
CA ILE A 298 3.97 -5.03 29.74
C ILE A 298 5.12 -4.07 29.47
N SER A 299 6.09 -4.51 28.68
CA SER A 299 7.19 -3.69 28.16
C SER A 299 7.09 -3.64 26.64
N ILE A 300 7.23 -2.43 26.10
CA ILE A 300 7.38 -2.18 24.67
C ILE A 300 8.83 -1.80 24.41
N ILE A 301 9.57 -2.64 23.70
CA ILE A 301 11.01 -2.47 23.48
C ILE A 301 11.21 -2.06 22.02
N ASN A 302 11.75 -0.87 21.79
CA ASN A 302 12.07 -0.40 20.45
C ASN A 302 13.39 -1.03 20.00
N ILE A 303 13.37 -1.76 18.90
CA ILE A 303 14.54 -2.45 18.35
C ILE A 303 14.94 -1.93 16.97
N LYS A 304 14.51 -0.71 16.60
CA LYS A 304 14.87 -0.07 15.34
C LYS A 304 16.38 0.08 15.16
N ASP A 305 17.07 0.46 16.23
CA ASP A 305 18.54 0.55 16.26
C ASP A 305 19.07 -0.49 17.27
N PRO A 306 19.72 -1.56 16.80
CA PRO A 306 20.26 -2.58 17.69
C PRO A 306 21.35 -2.03 18.64
N ASN A 307 21.97 -0.89 18.32
CA ASN A 307 22.96 -0.25 19.17
C ASN A 307 22.33 0.67 20.24
N ASN A 308 21.04 1.00 20.11
CA ASN A 308 20.34 1.93 20.99
C ASN A 308 18.95 1.40 21.37
N ILE A 309 18.93 0.18 21.90
CA ILE A 309 17.71 -0.48 22.35
C ILE A 309 17.26 0.17 23.66
N HIS A 310 16.04 0.71 23.63
CA HIS A 310 15.37 1.29 24.77
C HIS A 310 13.97 0.68 24.91
N PHE A 311 13.43 0.70 26.13
CA PHE A 311 12.09 0.20 26.39
C PHE A 311 11.25 1.20 27.16
N GLU A 312 9.97 1.22 26.84
CA GLU A 312 8.94 1.86 27.63
C GLU A 312 8.21 0.77 28.41
N GLN A 313 8.19 0.88 29.74
CA GLN A 313 7.40 -0.01 30.57
C GLN A 313 6.03 0.60 30.82
N ILE A 314 5.00 -0.11 30.37
CA ILE A 314 3.62 0.27 30.65
C ILE A 314 3.15 -0.60 31.81
N LYS A 315 2.88 0.03 32.95
CA LYS A 315 2.28 -0.67 34.09
C LYS A 315 0.81 -0.94 33.76
N ILE A 316 0.56 -2.10 33.16
CA ILE A 316 -0.79 -2.67 33.02
C ILE A 316 -0.85 -3.83 34.00
N GLU A 317 -1.79 -3.78 34.94
CA GLU A 317 -2.01 -4.88 35.87
C GLU A 317 -2.77 -5.98 35.13
N MET A 318 -2.04 -6.97 34.59
CA MET A 318 -2.68 -8.19 34.12
C MET A 318 -3.30 -8.93 35.30
N THR A 319 -4.53 -9.43 35.13
CA THR A 319 -5.28 -10.17 36.15
C THR A 319 -4.72 -11.56 36.45
N TYR A 320 -3.61 -11.94 35.79
CA TYR A 320 -3.03 -13.27 35.82
C TYR A 320 -1.87 -13.33 36.81
N SER A 321 -1.79 -14.42 37.57
CA SER A 321 -0.64 -14.72 38.42
C SER A 321 0.58 -15.25 37.64
N PHE A 322 0.41 -15.57 36.34
CA PHE A 322 1.49 -16.05 35.50
C PHE A 322 1.23 -15.73 34.02
N PRO A 323 2.13 -15.02 33.33
CA PRO A 323 1.95 -14.68 31.93
C PRO A 323 1.97 -15.95 31.03
N PRO A 324 1.36 -15.87 29.84
CA PRO A 324 1.49 -16.91 28.82
C PRO A 324 2.94 -16.97 28.34
N TYR A 325 3.52 -18.15 28.15
CA TYR A 325 4.89 -18.30 27.69
C TYR A 325 4.98 -18.29 26.15
N ASN A 326 4.48 -19.32 25.47
CA ASN A 326 4.55 -19.49 24.00
C ASN A 326 3.21 -19.29 23.28
N SER A 327 2.25 -18.66 23.94
CA SER A 327 0.87 -18.53 23.46
C SER A 327 0.50 -17.09 23.15
N ASN A 328 1.46 -16.32 22.64
CA ASN A 328 1.21 -14.99 22.11
C ASN A 328 1.39 -14.93 20.60
N VAL A 329 0.48 -14.24 19.92
CA VAL A 329 0.53 -14.02 18.48
C VAL A 329 0.18 -12.58 18.16
N ASN A 330 0.91 -12.01 17.22
CA ASN A 330 0.62 -10.69 16.69
C ASN A 330 -0.26 -10.82 15.43
N VAL A 331 -1.37 -10.08 15.40
CA VAL A 331 -2.32 -10.04 14.29
C VAL A 331 -2.78 -8.60 14.08
N GLY A 332 -2.26 -7.96 13.02
CA GLY A 332 -2.54 -6.56 12.72
C GLY A 332 -2.14 -5.65 13.89
N ASP A 333 -3.08 -4.85 14.38
CA ASP A 333 -2.89 -3.92 15.52
C ASP A 333 -3.06 -4.58 16.90
N PHE A 334 -3.19 -5.92 16.95
CA PHE A 334 -3.53 -6.64 18.17
C PHE A 334 -2.54 -7.74 18.49
N ILE A 335 -2.21 -7.85 19.77
CA ILE A 335 -1.43 -8.95 20.32
C ILE A 335 -2.36 -9.79 21.18
N TYR A 336 -2.54 -11.04 20.77
CA TYR A 336 -3.36 -12.02 21.49
C TYR A 336 -2.48 -12.87 22.38
N MET A 337 -2.94 -13.14 23.59
CA MET A 337 -2.22 -13.86 24.64
C MET A 337 -3.17 -14.90 25.26
N PHE A 338 -2.91 -16.18 25.04
CA PHE A 338 -3.85 -17.26 25.42
C PHE A 338 -3.34 -18.03 26.65
N GLY A 339 -4.16 -18.14 27.70
CA GLY A 339 -3.88 -19.02 28.85
C GLY A 339 -2.77 -18.53 29.80
N GLY A 340 -2.05 -19.49 30.40
CA GLY A 340 -1.00 -19.29 31.41
C GLY A 340 -0.42 -20.62 31.94
N ALA A 341 0.66 -20.59 32.72
CA ALA A 341 1.43 -21.80 33.07
C ALA A 341 0.92 -22.58 34.30
N LYS A 342 0.30 -21.92 35.28
CA LYS A 342 0.08 -22.51 36.62
C LYS A 342 -1.37 -22.89 36.95
N SER A 343 -2.35 -22.22 36.36
CA SER A 343 -3.77 -22.59 36.47
C SER A 343 -4.24 -23.07 35.11
N ARG A 344 -5.12 -24.08 35.05
CA ARG A 344 -5.77 -24.40 33.79
C ARG A 344 -6.72 -23.25 33.43
N HIS A 345 -6.26 -22.37 32.56
CA HIS A 345 -6.95 -21.14 32.21
C HIS A 345 -7.86 -21.39 31.00
N SER A 346 -9.03 -20.76 31.01
CA SER A 346 -9.95 -20.66 29.87
C SER A 346 -10.19 -19.20 29.53
N ILE A 347 -9.13 -18.38 29.61
CA ILE A 347 -9.18 -16.94 29.33
C ILE A 347 -8.02 -16.55 28.43
N PHE A 348 -8.24 -15.51 27.62
CA PHE A 348 -7.23 -14.91 26.77
C PHE A 348 -7.31 -13.39 26.87
N THR A 349 -6.19 -12.74 26.59
CA THR A 349 -6.07 -11.30 26.61
C THR A 349 -5.70 -10.80 25.23
N LYS A 350 -6.34 -9.72 24.82
CA LYS A 350 -6.10 -8.99 23.59
C LYS A 350 -5.56 -7.61 23.94
N TYR A 351 -4.36 -7.30 23.50
CA TYR A 351 -3.74 -5.99 23.66
C TYR A 351 -3.81 -5.23 22.34
N SER A 352 -4.39 -4.02 22.36
CA SER A 352 -4.38 -3.11 21.22
C SER A 352 -3.10 -2.29 21.25
N VAL A 353 -2.27 -2.45 20.22
CA VAL A 353 -1.01 -1.72 20.08
C VAL A 353 -1.28 -0.22 19.90
N ARG A 354 -2.23 0.14 19.04
CA ARG A 354 -2.57 1.55 18.74
C ARG A 354 -3.13 2.28 19.96
N ASN A 355 -4.08 1.67 20.66
CA ASN A 355 -4.78 2.33 21.78
C ASN A 355 -4.13 2.04 23.14
N ARG A 356 -3.12 1.18 23.17
CA ARG A 356 -2.46 0.68 24.39
C ARG A 356 -3.45 0.13 25.43
N SER A 357 -4.55 -0.47 24.96
CA SER A 357 -5.64 -0.98 25.78
C SER A 357 -5.62 -2.50 25.88
N LEU A 358 -6.08 -3.05 27.01
CA LEU A 358 -6.08 -4.48 27.27
C LEU A 358 -7.53 -4.96 27.49
N GLU A 359 -7.91 -6.01 26.78
CA GLU A 359 -9.23 -6.65 26.88
C GLU A 359 -9.04 -8.12 27.22
N THR A 360 -9.67 -8.60 28.29
CA THR A 360 -9.57 -10.00 28.71
C THR A 360 -10.93 -10.68 28.55
N ASN A 361 -10.94 -11.81 27.87
CA ASN A 361 -12.14 -12.56 27.51
C ASN A 361 -12.00 -14.04 27.85
N GLU A 362 -13.13 -14.74 27.90
CA GLU A 362 -13.19 -16.18 28.10
C GLU A 362 -13.00 -16.94 26.78
N MET A 363 -12.21 -18.01 26.79
CA MET A 363 -12.06 -18.97 25.71
C MET A 363 -13.22 -19.98 25.69
N ARG A 364 -14.44 -19.49 25.44
CA ARG A 364 -15.65 -20.33 25.45
C ARG A 364 -15.54 -21.47 24.43
N GLY A 365 -15.79 -22.71 24.87
CA GLY A 365 -15.66 -23.90 24.03
C GLY A 365 -14.25 -24.51 23.99
N VAL A 366 -13.30 -23.94 24.74
CA VAL A 366 -11.95 -24.50 24.93
C VAL A 366 -11.86 -25.15 26.31
N ASP A 367 -11.36 -26.39 26.36
CA ASP A 367 -11.11 -27.05 27.63
C ASP A 367 -10.05 -26.28 28.42
N LYS A 368 -10.12 -26.42 29.75
CA LYS A 368 -9.11 -25.90 30.68
C LYS A 368 -7.70 -26.38 30.30
N CYS A 369 -6.87 -25.49 29.75
CA CYS A 369 -5.58 -25.79 29.13
C CYS A 369 -4.40 -25.10 29.87
N ALA A 370 -3.18 -25.58 29.63
CA ALA A 370 -1.96 -25.05 30.22
C ALA A 370 -0.76 -25.22 29.27
N TYR A 371 0.22 -24.31 29.31
CA TYR A 371 1.37 -24.31 28.41
C TYR A 371 0.97 -24.39 26.92
N ILE A 372 0.00 -23.56 26.55
CA ILE A 372 -0.46 -23.45 25.17
C ILE A 372 0.68 -22.95 24.30
N SER A 373 0.73 -23.42 23.05
CA SER A 373 1.51 -22.77 21.99
C SER A 373 0.53 -22.29 20.93
N ALA A 374 0.73 -21.08 20.42
CA ALA A 374 -0.17 -20.46 19.46
C ALA A 374 0.56 -20.08 18.17
N CYS A 375 -0.14 -20.16 17.03
CA CYS A 375 0.35 -19.60 15.77
C CYS A 375 -0.82 -19.05 14.94
N TYR A 376 -0.54 -18.00 14.18
CA TYR A 376 -1.49 -17.36 13.26
C TYR A 376 -1.27 -17.90 11.84
N ASP A 377 -2.35 -18.17 11.11
CA ASP A 377 -2.31 -18.70 9.74
C ASP A 377 -2.04 -17.63 8.66
N GLY A 378 -1.92 -16.36 9.05
CA GLY A 378 -1.75 -15.26 8.10
C GLY A 378 -3.07 -14.74 7.52
N LEU A 379 -4.22 -15.34 7.86
CA LEU A 379 -5.54 -15.01 7.31
C LEU A 379 -6.52 -14.54 8.39
N ASP A 380 -7.19 -15.46 9.06
CA ASP A 380 -8.29 -15.15 9.98
C ASP A 380 -8.38 -16.11 11.17
N HIS A 381 -7.46 -17.07 11.30
CA HIS A 381 -7.46 -18.02 12.40
C HIS A 381 -6.14 -18.06 13.19
N ILE A 382 -6.29 -18.12 14.50
CA ILE A 382 -5.21 -18.47 15.43
C ILE A 382 -5.42 -19.91 15.90
N TYR A 383 -4.39 -20.73 15.78
CA TYR A 383 -4.40 -22.12 16.21
C TYR A 383 -3.73 -22.25 17.57
N LEU A 384 -4.37 -22.97 18.50
CA LEU A 384 -3.90 -23.20 19.85
C LEU A 384 -3.66 -24.69 20.06
N PHE A 385 -2.44 -25.04 20.44
CA PHE A 385 -2.06 -26.41 20.75
C PHE A 385 -2.00 -26.55 22.28
N ASP A 386 -2.74 -27.53 22.82
CA ASP A 386 -2.77 -27.88 24.25
C ASP A 386 -2.45 -29.36 24.44
N GLY A 387 -1.29 -29.67 25.00
CA GLY A 387 -0.74 -31.02 25.12
C GLY A 387 0.06 -31.23 26.40
N TYR A 388 -0.14 -30.38 27.42
CA TYR A 388 0.64 -30.46 28.64
C TYR A 388 0.27 -31.68 29.47
N LYS A 389 1.24 -32.58 29.66
CA LYS A 389 1.11 -33.85 30.40
C LYS A 389 0.05 -34.81 29.83
N THR A 390 -0.29 -34.69 28.55
CA THR A 390 -1.21 -35.58 27.85
C THR A 390 -0.52 -36.19 26.63
N PRO A 391 -0.76 -37.48 26.32
CA PRO A 391 -0.20 -38.10 25.10
C PRO A 391 -0.83 -37.56 23.82
N LYS A 392 -1.94 -36.84 23.94
CA LYS A 392 -2.65 -36.18 22.85
C LYS A 392 -2.64 -34.68 23.06
N ALA A 393 -2.40 -33.93 21.99
CA ALA A 393 -2.62 -32.49 21.99
C ALA A 393 -3.96 -32.16 21.32
N ASN A 394 -4.81 -31.43 22.04
CA ASN A 394 -6.00 -30.82 21.44
C ASN A 394 -5.55 -29.60 20.62
N ILE A 395 -6.11 -29.46 19.43
CA ILE A 395 -5.92 -28.28 18.58
C ILE A 395 -7.23 -27.51 18.60
N TYR A 396 -7.21 -26.29 19.16
CA TYR A 396 -8.31 -25.35 19.06
C TYR A 396 -8.01 -24.32 17.98
N ARG A 397 -9.07 -23.73 17.45
CA ARG A 397 -8.98 -22.67 16.45
C ARG A 397 -9.84 -21.49 16.90
N TYR A 398 -9.25 -20.30 16.90
CA TYR A 398 -9.93 -19.04 17.20
C TYR A 398 -10.09 -18.24 15.92
N ASN A 399 -11.33 -17.93 15.54
CA ASN A 399 -11.61 -17.06 14.41
C ASN A 399 -11.60 -15.59 14.88
N ILE A 400 -10.72 -14.80 14.28
CA ILE A 400 -10.48 -13.41 14.68
C ILE A 400 -11.69 -12.52 14.38
N ASN A 401 -12.40 -12.77 13.28
CA ASN A 401 -13.52 -11.97 12.81
C ASN A 401 -14.78 -12.18 13.65
N SER A 402 -15.11 -13.45 13.95
CA SER A 402 -16.28 -13.78 14.77
C SER A 402 -15.99 -13.78 16.27
N SER A 403 -14.71 -13.73 16.67
CA SER A 403 -14.27 -13.88 18.06
C SER A 403 -14.75 -15.17 18.73
N THR A 404 -14.81 -16.27 17.97
CA THR A 404 -15.28 -17.58 18.45
C THR A 404 -14.19 -18.63 18.44
N PHE A 405 -14.23 -19.56 19.40
CA PHE A 405 -13.37 -20.74 19.43
C PHE A 405 -14.11 -21.99 18.96
N GLU A 406 -13.36 -22.94 18.41
CA GLU A 406 -13.81 -24.30 18.17
C GLU A 406 -12.70 -25.31 18.45
N LYS A 407 -13.09 -26.54 18.79
CA LYS A 407 -12.17 -27.68 18.83
C LYS A 407 -11.95 -28.19 17.41
N TYR A 408 -10.75 -27.95 16.88
CA TYR A 408 -10.45 -28.15 15.47
C TYR A 408 -9.99 -29.57 15.13
N SER A 409 -9.07 -30.12 15.92
CA SER A 409 -8.50 -31.46 15.73
C SER A 409 -7.85 -31.98 17.03
N THR A 410 -7.26 -33.17 16.96
CA THR A 410 -6.43 -33.77 18.02
C THR A 410 -5.30 -34.57 17.38
N ILE A 411 -4.09 -34.41 17.89
CA ILE A 411 -2.90 -35.14 17.40
C ILE A 411 -2.27 -35.96 18.53
N ASN A 412 -1.66 -37.09 18.20
CA ASN A 412 -0.87 -37.87 19.16
C ASN A 412 0.55 -37.31 19.19
N LEU A 413 1.07 -37.00 20.37
CA LEU A 413 2.44 -36.53 20.58
C LEU A 413 3.36 -37.61 21.19
N ASP A 414 2.82 -38.75 21.63
CA ASP A 414 3.58 -39.84 22.27
C ASP A 414 4.50 -39.40 23.42
N GLY A 415 4.18 -38.29 24.08
CA GLY A 415 5.04 -37.70 25.10
C GLY A 415 4.50 -36.38 25.64
N THR A 416 5.31 -35.71 26.46
CA THR A 416 4.88 -34.50 27.17
C THR A 416 5.24 -33.22 26.41
N CYS A 417 4.24 -32.34 26.30
CA CYS A 417 4.31 -30.91 25.92
C CYS A 417 5.02 -30.58 24.60
N HIS A 418 4.27 -30.04 23.64
CA HIS A 418 4.86 -29.27 22.56
C HIS A 418 5.46 -27.98 23.12
N HIS A 419 6.59 -27.55 22.56
CA HIS A 419 7.28 -26.36 23.04
C HIS A 419 6.90 -25.14 22.22
N PHE A 420 6.89 -25.27 20.89
CA PHE A 420 6.72 -24.15 19.99
C PHE A 420 5.95 -24.57 18.73
N THR A 421 5.12 -23.68 18.21
CA THR A 421 4.31 -23.88 17.00
C THR A 421 4.42 -22.68 16.10
N PHE A 422 4.54 -22.90 14.79
CA PHE A 422 4.53 -21.83 13.80
C PHE A 422 3.88 -22.28 12.50
N PHE A 423 3.35 -21.31 11.75
CA PHE A 423 2.73 -21.55 10.45
C PHE A 423 3.74 -21.27 9.33
N PHE A 424 3.82 -22.17 8.36
CA PHE A 424 4.70 -22.04 7.19
C PHE A 424 4.16 -22.84 6.01
N LYS A 425 4.06 -22.20 4.83
CA LYS A 425 3.59 -22.83 3.56
C LYS A 425 2.31 -23.68 3.73
N ASP A 426 1.29 -23.15 4.39
CA ASP A 426 -0.02 -23.81 4.63
C ASP A 426 0.01 -24.99 5.63
N PHE A 427 1.11 -25.18 6.35
CA PHE A 427 1.22 -26.19 7.39
C PHE A 427 1.56 -25.55 8.74
N ILE A 428 1.13 -26.21 9.82
CA ILE A 428 1.57 -25.87 11.16
C ILE A 428 2.67 -26.84 11.56
N TYR A 429 3.81 -26.30 11.98
CA TYR A 429 4.93 -27.08 12.46
C TYR A 429 4.94 -27.05 13.98
N VAL A 430 5.02 -28.23 14.59
CA VAL A 430 5.02 -28.42 16.05
C VAL A 430 6.39 -28.92 16.46
N PHE A 431 7.15 -28.08 17.16
CA PHE A 431 8.45 -28.43 17.70
C PHE A 431 8.29 -29.11 19.07
N THR A 432 8.66 -30.39 19.15
CA THR A 432 8.48 -31.24 20.33
C THR A 432 9.82 -31.79 20.83
N PRO A 433 10.66 -30.93 21.42
CA PRO A 433 12.03 -31.31 21.75
C PRO A 433 12.13 -32.38 22.85
N ALA A 434 11.06 -32.64 23.62
CA ALA A 434 11.05 -33.69 24.65
C ALA A 434 11.10 -35.10 24.04
N ILE A 435 10.44 -35.27 22.89
CA ILE A 435 10.41 -36.51 22.11
C ILE A 435 11.35 -36.46 20.89
N GLN A 436 12.13 -35.38 20.74
CA GLN A 436 13.10 -35.19 19.66
C GLN A 436 12.46 -35.23 18.26
N LYS A 437 11.28 -34.63 18.10
CA LYS A 437 10.57 -34.58 16.81
C LYS A 437 10.18 -33.16 16.39
N ILE A 438 9.91 -33.01 15.10
CA ILE A 438 9.19 -31.89 14.51
C ILE A 438 8.02 -32.50 13.75
N LEU A 439 6.81 -32.11 14.11
CA LEU A 439 5.60 -32.59 13.44
C LEU A 439 5.14 -31.55 12.42
N LYS A 440 4.71 -32.00 11.26
CA LYS A 440 4.05 -31.20 10.23
C LYS A 440 2.56 -31.53 10.26
N PHE A 441 1.74 -30.57 10.67
CA PHE A 441 0.29 -30.66 10.70
C PHE A 441 -0.32 -29.95 9.49
N ASP A 442 -1.10 -30.68 8.71
CA ASP A 442 -1.83 -30.16 7.56
C ASP A 442 -3.22 -29.72 8.00
N ILE A 443 -3.49 -28.42 7.85
CA ILE A 443 -4.74 -27.82 8.31
C ILE A 443 -5.94 -28.33 7.49
N ASN A 444 -5.76 -28.60 6.20
CA ASN A 444 -6.87 -28.91 5.31
C ASN A 444 -7.39 -30.34 5.52
N ASN A 445 -6.47 -31.31 5.63
CA ASN A 445 -6.82 -32.71 5.83
C ASN A 445 -6.76 -33.16 7.30
N LYS A 446 -6.29 -32.30 8.20
CA LYS A 446 -6.12 -32.56 9.64
C LYS A 446 -5.19 -33.74 9.94
N SER A 447 -4.24 -34.02 9.05
CA SER A 447 -3.25 -35.08 9.21
C SER A 447 -1.94 -34.55 9.82
N THR A 448 -1.13 -35.46 10.33
CA THR A 448 0.19 -35.14 10.93
C THR A 448 1.24 -36.09 10.39
N ILE A 449 2.41 -35.54 10.05
CA ILE A 449 3.56 -36.31 9.58
C ILE A 449 4.78 -35.92 10.42
N ASP A 450 5.55 -36.92 10.85
CA ASP A 450 6.84 -36.71 11.50
C ASP A 450 7.88 -36.31 10.46
N LEU A 451 8.57 -35.18 10.65
CA LEU A 451 9.69 -34.84 9.79
C LEU A 451 10.90 -35.71 10.13
N PRO A 452 11.67 -36.17 9.13
CA PRO A 452 12.84 -37.03 9.32
C PRO A 452 14.07 -36.21 9.78
N ILE A 453 13.90 -35.36 10.80
CA ILE A 453 14.93 -34.48 11.34
C ILE A 453 15.34 -34.97 12.73
N GLY A 454 16.61 -35.33 12.91
CA GLY A 454 17.16 -35.77 14.19
C GLY A 454 17.33 -34.61 15.17
N VAL A 455 16.26 -34.23 15.88
CA VAL A 455 16.30 -33.12 16.85
C VAL A 455 17.11 -33.53 18.09
N PRO A 456 18.17 -32.79 18.48
CA PRO A 456 18.89 -33.06 19.72
C PRO A 456 18.00 -32.98 20.96
N LYS A 457 18.32 -33.78 21.99
CA LYS A 457 17.65 -33.69 23.29
C LYS A 457 18.14 -32.45 24.05
N TYR A 458 17.30 -31.42 24.13
CA TYR A 458 17.61 -30.18 24.87
C TYR A 458 17.08 -30.23 26.32
N THR A 459 17.67 -29.53 27.28
CA THR A 459 17.11 -29.45 28.65
C THR A 459 16.58 -28.06 29.00
N SER A 460 17.21 -27.01 28.45
CA SER A 460 16.75 -25.63 28.45
C SER A 460 16.48 -25.17 27.02
N ARG A 461 15.39 -24.43 26.80
CA ARG A 461 14.87 -24.19 25.45
C ARG A 461 14.24 -22.80 25.37
N GLY A 462 14.92 -21.92 24.66
CA GLY A 462 14.26 -20.83 23.96
C GLY A 462 14.19 -21.13 22.48
N VAL A 463 13.06 -20.80 21.85
CA VAL A 463 12.79 -21.16 20.46
C VAL A 463 12.12 -20.00 19.73
N CYS A 464 12.51 -19.78 18.48
CA CYS A 464 11.79 -18.92 17.54
C CYS A 464 11.89 -19.45 16.11
N THR A 465 11.21 -18.78 15.18
CA THR A 465 11.30 -19.01 13.73
C THR A 465 11.59 -17.71 13.02
N ASP A 466 12.26 -17.78 11.86
CA ASP A 466 12.38 -16.63 10.95
C ASP A 466 11.20 -16.49 9.98
N GLY A 467 10.25 -17.42 10.01
CA GLY A 467 9.13 -17.47 9.05
C GLY A 467 9.53 -18.01 7.68
N ASN A 468 10.80 -18.38 7.47
CA ASN A 468 11.36 -18.90 6.23
C ASN A 468 11.84 -20.36 6.38
N GLY A 469 11.20 -21.10 7.30
CA GLY A 469 11.46 -22.51 7.54
C GLY A 469 12.64 -22.80 8.46
N ASN A 470 13.33 -21.80 9.00
CA ASN A 470 14.35 -22.02 10.02
C ASN A 470 13.77 -21.88 11.43
N ILE A 471 14.08 -22.87 12.27
CA ILE A 471 13.81 -22.85 13.71
C ILE A 471 15.14 -22.58 14.41
N TYR A 472 15.18 -21.56 15.27
CA TYR A 472 16.33 -21.25 16.10
C TYR A 472 16.06 -21.73 17.52
N VAL A 473 16.99 -22.48 18.09
CA VAL A 473 16.85 -23.11 19.41
C VAL A 473 18.08 -22.78 20.26
N GLN A 474 17.89 -22.02 21.33
CA GLN A 474 18.92 -21.81 22.34
C GLN A 474 18.86 -22.94 23.37
N SER A 475 19.99 -23.63 23.55
CA SER A 475 20.12 -24.74 24.49
C SER A 475 21.43 -24.69 25.28
N GLU A 476 21.68 -25.69 26.12
CA GLU A 476 22.94 -25.91 26.83
C GLU A 476 24.15 -26.17 25.92
N LEU A 477 23.89 -26.59 24.67
CA LEU A 477 24.89 -26.83 23.63
C LEU A 477 25.24 -25.57 22.83
N GLY A 478 24.43 -24.51 22.95
CA GLY A 478 24.49 -23.32 22.12
C GLY A 478 23.20 -23.08 21.35
N LEU A 479 23.26 -22.12 20.42
CA LEU A 479 22.21 -21.79 19.47
C LEU A 479 22.29 -22.71 18.24
N HIS A 480 21.18 -23.36 17.94
CA HIS A 480 21.03 -24.25 16.80
C HIS A 480 20.05 -23.64 15.80
N ARG A 481 20.34 -23.75 14.51
CA ARG A 481 19.40 -23.50 13.40
C ARG A 481 18.99 -24.84 12.80
N ILE A 482 17.70 -25.11 12.77
CA ILE A 482 17.10 -26.29 12.14
C ILE A 482 16.27 -25.83 10.96
N ASN A 483 16.64 -26.21 9.74
CA ASN A 483 15.86 -25.88 8.54
C ASN A 483 14.93 -27.03 8.18
N ILE A 484 13.62 -26.78 8.19
CA ILE A 484 12.61 -27.84 8.00
C ILE A 484 12.44 -28.29 6.54
N GLU A 485 12.97 -27.52 5.58
CA GLU A 485 12.88 -27.86 4.16
C GLU A 485 14.05 -28.72 3.71
N THR A 486 15.26 -28.38 4.18
CA THR A 486 16.52 -29.06 3.84
C THR A 486 16.88 -30.15 4.84
N ASN A 487 16.21 -30.22 5.99
CA ASN A 487 16.55 -31.07 7.14
C ASN A 487 17.95 -30.80 7.72
N GLU A 488 18.56 -29.66 7.40
CA GLU A 488 19.87 -29.26 7.91
C GLU A 488 19.77 -28.79 9.36
N ILE A 489 20.73 -29.22 10.20
CA ILE A 489 20.94 -28.68 11.54
C ILE A 489 22.34 -28.05 11.58
N LYS A 490 22.39 -26.74 11.86
CA LYS A 490 23.62 -25.98 12.04
C LYS A 490 23.73 -25.52 13.49
N ILE A 491 24.90 -25.69 14.08
CA ILE A 491 25.23 -25.16 15.41
C ILE A 491 26.11 -23.93 15.21
N PHE A 492 25.82 -22.85 15.93
CA PHE A 492 26.69 -21.67 15.93
C PHE A 492 27.77 -21.82 17.01
N ASP A 493 29.03 -21.69 16.64
CA ASP A 493 30.13 -21.73 17.61
C ASP A 493 30.03 -20.57 18.60
N ASN A 494 30.50 -20.77 19.83
CA ASN A 494 30.50 -19.75 20.90
C ASN A 494 29.15 -19.09 21.22
N SER A 495 28.04 -19.70 20.80
CA SER A 495 26.68 -19.18 20.99
C SER A 495 26.02 -19.62 22.31
N LYS A 496 26.82 -20.05 23.29
CA LYS A 496 26.31 -20.52 24.58
C LYS A 496 26.11 -19.35 25.54
N ILE A 497 24.88 -19.15 26.00
CA ILE A 497 24.58 -18.23 27.09
C ILE A 497 24.58 -19.00 28.41
N ASN A 498 25.29 -18.51 29.43
CA ASN A 498 25.27 -19.09 30.76
C ASN A 498 24.00 -18.67 31.53
N THR A 499 22.85 -19.27 31.17
CA THR A 499 21.59 -19.06 31.89
C THR A 499 21.19 -20.34 32.61
N SER A 500 20.94 -20.25 33.92
CA SER A 500 20.38 -21.35 34.72
C SER A 500 18.90 -21.66 34.41
N TYR A 501 18.26 -20.84 33.58
CA TYR A 501 16.82 -20.90 33.30
C TYR A 501 16.53 -21.85 32.16
N LYS A 502 15.46 -22.62 32.31
CA LYS A 502 15.08 -23.67 31.36
C LYS A 502 14.16 -23.20 30.23
N HIS A 503 13.51 -22.05 30.41
CA HIS A 503 12.43 -21.61 29.54
C HIS A 503 12.48 -20.08 29.41
N HIS A 504 12.74 -19.60 28.19
CA HIS A 504 12.66 -18.19 27.81
C HIS A 504 12.31 -18.09 26.31
N ASN A 505 11.67 -17.01 25.89
CA ASN A 505 11.36 -16.83 24.47
C ASN A 505 12.53 -16.28 23.70
N LEU A 506 12.67 -16.76 22.46
CA LEU A 506 13.52 -16.11 21.46
C LEU A 506 12.62 -15.33 20.51
N ILE A 507 13.17 -14.27 19.93
CA ILE A 507 12.51 -13.50 18.88
C ILE A 507 13.50 -13.30 17.75
N TYR A 508 13.13 -13.75 16.55
CA TYR A 508 13.88 -13.44 15.35
C TYR A 508 13.44 -12.09 14.79
N HIS A 509 14.40 -11.30 14.32
CA HIS A 509 14.13 -10.09 13.56
C HIS A 509 15.25 -9.82 12.57
N SER A 510 14.93 -9.26 11.40
CA SER A 510 15.90 -8.86 10.40
C SER A 510 15.71 -7.40 10.01
N ILE A 511 16.83 -6.67 9.92
CA ILE A 511 16.94 -5.24 9.57
C ILE A 511 18.12 -5.12 8.60
N ASP A 512 17.91 -4.48 7.45
CA ASP A 512 18.99 -4.15 6.48
C ASP A 512 19.91 -5.35 6.16
N ASP A 513 19.32 -6.49 5.81
CA ASP A 513 20.00 -7.77 5.51
C ASP A 513 20.79 -8.40 6.68
N GLN A 514 20.70 -7.83 7.88
CA GLN A 514 21.25 -8.41 9.10
C GLN A 514 20.13 -9.09 9.88
N SER A 515 20.46 -10.23 10.51
CA SER A 515 19.50 -11.06 11.21
C SER A 515 19.91 -11.23 12.67
N TYR A 516 18.95 -10.95 13.55
CA TYR A 516 19.14 -10.92 14.98
C TYR A 516 18.20 -11.88 15.68
N ILE A 517 18.68 -12.47 16.78
CA ILE A 517 17.85 -13.22 17.71
C ILE A 517 17.91 -12.56 19.08
N TYR A 518 16.77 -12.13 19.58
CA TYR A 518 16.63 -11.52 20.90
C TYR A 518 16.25 -12.59 21.91
N SER A 519 16.96 -12.62 23.04
CA SER A 519 16.68 -13.46 24.20
C SER A 519 16.39 -12.55 25.39
N LEU A 520 15.12 -12.48 25.80
CA LEU A 520 14.66 -11.53 26.83
C LEU A 520 14.29 -12.26 28.12
N LEU A 521 15.24 -12.37 29.05
CA LEU A 521 14.99 -12.96 30.38
C LEU A 521 14.83 -11.91 31.49
N GLY A 522 15.19 -10.65 31.22
CA GLY A 522 15.22 -9.55 32.18
C GLY A 522 16.26 -9.73 33.30
N LYS A 523 16.31 -8.79 34.26
CA LYS A 523 17.34 -8.72 35.34
C LYS A 523 18.75 -8.86 34.79
N ASP A 524 19.10 -8.02 33.82
CA ASP A 524 20.42 -7.94 33.16
C ASP A 524 20.81 -9.19 32.36
N ARG A 525 19.83 -10.02 32.01
CA ARG A 525 19.98 -11.25 31.21
C ARG A 525 19.24 -11.12 29.88
N ASN A 526 19.29 -9.94 29.28
CA ASN A 526 18.80 -9.73 27.93
C ASN A 526 19.98 -9.77 26.96
N PHE A 527 19.83 -10.53 25.89
CA PHE A 527 20.89 -10.73 24.91
C PHE A 527 20.34 -10.58 23.50
N ILE A 528 21.19 -10.10 22.59
CA ILE A 528 20.97 -10.10 21.15
C ILE A 528 22.07 -10.93 20.49
N PHE A 529 21.70 -11.83 19.59
CA PHE A 529 22.63 -12.62 18.79
C PHE A 529 22.63 -12.09 17.37
N SER A 530 23.79 -11.72 16.83
CA SER A 530 23.93 -11.47 15.38
C SER A 530 24.22 -12.80 14.68
N ILE A 531 23.37 -13.18 13.73
CA ILE A 531 23.53 -14.42 12.96
C ILE A 531 24.76 -14.34 12.06
N GLU A 532 25.04 -13.15 11.51
CA GLU A 532 26.17 -12.89 10.62
C GLU A 532 27.50 -12.96 11.37
N ASN A 533 27.56 -12.38 12.58
CA ASN A 533 28.78 -12.33 13.39
C ASN A 533 28.96 -13.56 14.28
N GLY A 534 27.88 -14.32 14.54
CA GLY A 534 27.90 -15.49 15.41
C GLY A 534 28.13 -15.17 16.88
N THR A 535 27.78 -13.96 17.35
CA THR A 535 28.09 -13.46 18.70
C THR A 535 26.84 -13.00 19.44
N TRP A 536 26.82 -13.26 20.76
CA TRP A 536 25.85 -12.69 21.69
C TRP A 536 26.38 -11.40 22.31
N GLU A 537 25.52 -10.38 22.39
CA GLU A 537 25.79 -9.12 23.08
C GLU A 537 24.73 -8.87 24.14
N LYS A 538 25.14 -8.29 25.27
CA LYS A 538 24.20 -7.91 26.34
C LYS A 538 23.49 -6.62 25.98
N ILE A 539 22.18 -6.60 26.18
CA ILE A 539 21.33 -5.43 25.96
C ILE A 539 20.54 -5.14 27.24
N LEU A 540 19.97 -3.94 27.36
CA LEU A 540 19.05 -3.58 28.46
C LEU A 540 19.62 -3.90 29.87
N GLN A 541 20.80 -3.37 30.19
CA GLN A 541 21.54 -3.68 31.43
C GLN A 541 20.92 -3.13 32.72
N ASP A 542 19.87 -2.32 32.63
CA ASP A 542 19.18 -1.74 33.79
C ASP A 542 17.77 -2.33 33.99
N ASP A 543 17.43 -3.37 33.23
CA ASP A 543 16.09 -3.93 33.17
C ASP A 543 15.76 -4.78 34.40
N GLN A 544 14.94 -4.22 35.29
CA GLN A 544 14.58 -4.84 36.57
C GLN A 544 13.46 -5.90 36.49
N SER A 545 12.80 -6.03 35.34
CA SER A 545 11.68 -6.96 35.18
C SER A 545 12.20 -8.40 35.02
N ASP A 546 11.49 -9.37 35.58
CA ASP A 546 11.81 -10.80 35.42
C ASP A 546 10.94 -11.38 34.31
N ARG A 547 11.54 -11.79 33.20
CA ARG A 547 10.83 -12.27 32.00
C ARG A 547 11.03 -13.77 31.76
N SER A 548 11.59 -14.48 32.74
CA SER A 548 11.65 -15.95 32.68
C SER A 548 10.25 -16.51 32.46
N GLU A 549 10.07 -17.43 31.51
CA GLU A 549 8.77 -18.04 31.21
C GLU A 549 7.66 -17.05 30.79
N CYS A 550 8.01 -15.86 30.27
CA CYS A 550 7.05 -14.84 29.87
C CYS A 550 6.91 -14.68 28.34
N ALA A 551 5.72 -14.28 27.89
CA ALA A 551 5.39 -14.01 26.50
C ALA A 551 6.23 -12.85 25.96
N SER A 552 6.84 -13.05 24.80
CA SER A 552 7.43 -11.97 24.02
C SER A 552 7.13 -12.19 22.53
N THR A 553 6.80 -11.14 21.79
CA THR A 553 6.50 -11.24 20.35
C THR A 553 6.94 -9.99 19.61
N LEU A 554 7.36 -10.16 18.37
CA LEU A 554 7.69 -9.06 17.47
C LEU A 554 6.40 -8.48 16.88
N TYR A 555 6.29 -7.15 16.90
CA TYR A 555 5.29 -6.44 16.16
C TYR A 555 5.87 -5.19 15.49
N ARG A 556 5.07 -4.59 14.61
CA ARG A 556 5.46 -3.50 13.73
C ARG A 556 4.38 -2.42 13.86
N LEU A 557 4.80 -1.19 14.14
CA LEU A 557 3.94 -0.03 14.41
C LEU A 557 4.04 1.00 13.30
#